data_AF-A0A931ZM96-F1
#
_entry.id   AF-A0A931ZM96-F1
#
_cell.length_a   1.000
_cell.length_b   1.000
_cell.length_c   1.000
_cell.angle_alpha   90.00
_cell.angle_beta   90.00
_cell.angle_gamma   90.00
#
_symmetry.space_group_name_H-M   'P 1'
#
loop_
_entity.id
_entity.type
_entity.pdbx_description
1 polymer ?
#
loop_
_entity_poly.entity_id
_entity_poly.type
_entity_poly.pdbx_seq_one_letter_code
_entity_poly.pdbx_strand_id
1 'polypeptide(L)' 'MPIEESVNGFFVFFNPSFGVKAFVILFVIFYIIFALIIYRQIQLMAKALPAGVAPFLRFAAILQIGIALAFLFIVIGVF' A
#
# COMPACT_ATOMS: atom_id res chain seq x y z
N MET A 1 -32.60 30.44 1.41
CA MET A 1 -31.52 31.42 1.66
C MET A 1 -30.29 30.98 0.88
N PRO A 2 -29.48 31.86 0.27
CA PRO A 2 -28.38 31.47 -0.62
C PRO A 2 -27.19 30.77 0.06
N ILE A 3 -27.20 30.65 1.40
CA ILE A 3 -26.14 30.02 2.18
C ILE A 3 -26.29 28.48 2.19
N GLU A 4 -27.50 27.96 2.01
CA GLU A 4 -27.77 26.51 2.00
C GLU A 4 -27.28 25.83 0.71
N GLU A 5 -27.25 26.55 -0.41
CA GLU A 5 -26.71 26.03 -1.68
C GLU A 5 -25.18 25.91 -1.66
N SER A 6 -24.48 26.77 -0.93
CA SER A 6 -23.02 26.74 -0.80
C SER A 6 -22.52 25.55 0.04
N VAL A 7 -23.24 25.23 1.12
CA VAL A 7 -22.92 24.07 1.97
C VAL A 7 -23.19 22.76 1.22
N ASN A 8 -24.31 22.66 0.51
CA ASN A 8 -24.60 21.49 -0.33
C ASN A 8 -23.62 21.34 -1.50
N GLY A 9 -23.13 22.43 -2.08
CA GLY A 9 -22.08 22.39 -3.11
C GLY A 9 -20.78 21.74 -2.62
N PHE A 10 -20.36 21.99 -1.38
CA PHE A 10 -19.16 21.38 -0.80
C PHE A 10 -19.30 19.86 -0.57
N PHE A 11 -20.47 19.40 -0.13
CA PHE A 11 -20.74 17.97 0.07
C PHE A 11 -20.96 17.20 -1.24
N VAL A 12 -21.34 17.86 -2.34
CA VAL A 12 -21.42 17.26 -3.68
C VAL A 12 -20.03 16.87 -4.21
N PHE A 13 -18.95 17.59 -3.83
CA PHE A 13 -17.58 17.23 -4.21
C PHE A 13 -17.05 15.99 -3.50
N PHE A 14 -17.54 15.69 -2.29
CA PHE A 14 -17.20 14.47 -1.55
C PHE A 14 -18.06 13.30 -2.03
N ASN A 15 -17.88 12.93 -3.29
CA ASN A 15 -18.40 11.67 -3.78
C ASN A 15 -17.71 10.52 -3.00
N PRO A 16 -18.45 9.60 -2.37
CA PRO A 16 -17.86 8.47 -1.64
C PRO A 16 -16.84 7.68 -2.46
N SER A 17 -17.01 7.62 -3.79
CA SER A 17 -16.03 6.99 -4.68
C SER A 17 -14.65 7.67 -4.62
N PHE A 18 -14.58 8.99 -4.54
CA PHE A 18 -13.32 9.73 -4.43
C PHE A 18 -12.59 9.40 -3.12
N GLY A 19 -13.33 9.34 -2.00
CA GLY A 19 -12.77 8.96 -0.70
C GLY A 19 -12.18 7.55 -0.70
N VAL A 20 -12.88 6.59 -1.31
CA VAL A 20 -12.39 5.20 -1.43
C VAL A 20 -11.13 5.14 -2.30
N LYS A 21 -11.10 5.82 -3.45
CA LYS A 21 -9.91 5.87 -4.32
C LYS A 21 -8.68 6.42 -3.58
N ALA A 22 -8.84 7.56 -2.91
CA ALA A 22 -7.76 8.20 -2.17
C ALA A 22 -7.25 7.31 -1.01
N PHE A 23 -8.17 6.66 -0.29
CA PHE A 23 -7.82 5.73 0.79
C PHE A 23 -7.05 4.51 0.28
N VAL A 24 -7.46 3.91 -0.83
CA VAL A 24 -6.78 2.74 -1.42
C VAL A 24 -5.37 3.11 -1.89
N ILE A 25 -5.20 4.25 -2.55
CA ILE A 25 -3.87 4.74 -2.97
C ILE A 25 -2.96 4.93 -1.76
N LEU A 26 -3.47 5.61 -0.72
CA LEU A 26 -2.72 5.84 0.52
C LEU A 26 -2.34 4.50 1.19
N PHE A 27 -3.28 3.56 1.27
CA PHE A 27 -3.05 2.24 1.82
C PHE A 27 -1.94 1.48 1.07
N VAL A 28 -1.93 1.53 -0.26
CA VAL A 28 -0.90 0.87 -1.08
C VAL A 28 0.48 1.48 -0.86
N ILE A 29 0.57 2.81 -0.71
CA ILE A 29 1.84 3.47 -0.38
C ILE A 29 2.37 2.95 0.96
N PHE A 30 1.53 2.89 1.99
CA PHE A 30 1.91 2.33 3.28
C PHE A 30 2.29 0.85 3.18
N TYR A 31 1.57 0.07 2.37
CA TYR A 31 1.86 -1.34 2.14
C TYR A 31 3.25 -1.56 1.51
N ILE A 32 3.66 -0.70 0.56
CA ILE A 32 5.01 -0.77 -0.04
C ILE A 32 6.08 -0.47 1.02
N ILE A 33 5.90 0.59 1.81
CA ILE A 33 6.83 0.93 2.88
C ILE A 33 6.95 -0.24 3.87
N PHE A 34 5.83 -0.86 4.23
CA PHE A 34 5.80 -2.03 5.08
C PHE A 34 6.56 -3.23 4.49
N ALA A 35 6.37 -3.52 3.20
CA ALA A 35 7.10 -4.58 2.50
C ALA A 35 8.61 -4.36 2.52
N LEU A 36 9.07 -3.11 2.34
CA LEU A 36 10.49 -2.74 2.44
C LEU A 36 11.04 -2.90 3.86
N ILE A 37 10.26 -2.52 4.88
CA ILE A 37 10.65 -2.71 6.28
C ILE A 37 10.82 -4.20 6.57
N ILE A 38 9.86 -5.04 6.18
CA ILE A 38 9.93 -6.49 6.35
C ILE A 38 11.18 -7.06 5.67
N TYR A 39 11.46 -6.64 4.44
CA TYR A 39 12.66 -7.08 3.72
C TYR A 39 13.94 -6.80 4.51
N ARG A 40 14.06 -5.60 5.09
CA ARG A 40 15.21 -5.25 5.95
C ARG A 40 15.28 -6.15 7.19
N GLN A 41 14.15 -6.43 7.84
CA GLN A 41 14.12 -7.30 9.02
C GLN A 41 14.50 -8.74 8.68
N ILE A 42 14.02 -9.25 7.55
CA ILE A 42 14.37 -10.58 7.06
C ILE A 42 15.87 -10.66 6.73
N GLN A 43 16.45 -9.60 6.15
CA GLN A 43 17.89 -9.56 5.87
C GLN A 43 18.73 -9.59 7.15
N LEU A 44 18.28 -8.93 8.22
CA LEU A 44 18.91 -9.01 9.55
C LEU A 44 18.76 -10.39 10.17
N MET A 45 17.55 -10.96 10.13
CA MET A 45 17.24 -12.28 10.68
C MET A 45 17.98 -13.41 9.95
N ALA A 46 18.17 -13.28 8.63
CA ALA A 46 18.90 -14.23 7.80
C ALA A 46 20.40 -14.32 8.14
N LYS A 47 20.94 -13.39 8.95
CA LYS A 47 22.31 -13.50 9.49
C LYS A 47 22.38 -14.38 10.75
N ALA A 48 21.27 -14.54 11.46
CA ALA A 48 21.16 -15.32 12.69
C ALA A 48 20.54 -16.71 12.47
N LEU A 49 19.79 -16.89 11.36
CA LEU A 49 19.10 -18.14 11.05
C LEU A 49 20.02 -19.19 10.40
N PRO A 50 19.73 -20.49 10.60
CA PRO A 50 20.44 -21.58 9.92
C PRO A 50 20.39 -21.45 8.39
N ALA A 51 21.47 -21.86 7.73
CA ALA A 51 21.66 -21.73 6.28
C ALA A 51 20.55 -22.37 5.41
N GLY A 52 19.81 -23.36 5.96
CA GLY A 52 18.70 -24.01 5.25
C GLY A 52 17.44 -23.15 5.14
N VAL A 53 17.18 -22.22 6.08
CA VAL A 53 15.93 -21.46 6.15
C VAL A 53 16.10 -20.03 5.61
N ALA A 54 17.31 -19.47 5.74
CA ALA A 54 17.67 -18.15 5.25
C ALA A 54 17.33 -17.88 3.76
N PRO A 55 17.58 -18.78 2.80
CA PRO A 55 17.27 -18.52 1.38
C PRO A 55 15.76 -18.46 1.11
N PHE A 56 14.96 -19.32 1.75
CA PHE A 56 13.49 -19.30 1.59
C PHE A 56 12.88 -18.02 2.16
N LEU A 57 13.36 -17.56 3.32
CA LEU A 57 12.91 -16.30 3.90
C LEU A 57 13.22 -15.10 2.99
N ARG A 58 14.42 -15.05 2.41
CA ARG A 58 14.81 -14.00 1.45
C ARG A 58 13.95 -14.03 0.19
N PHE A 59 13.64 -15.21 -0.33
CA PHE A 59 12.75 -15.35 -1.48
C PHE A 59 11.34 -14.84 -1.18
N ALA A 60 10.76 -15.24 -0.03
CA ALA A 60 9.46 -14.75 0.41
C ALA A 60 9.42 -13.22 0.56
N ALA A 61 10.50 -12.62 1.07
CA ALA A 61 10.64 -11.17 1.20
C ALA A 61 10.60 -10.44 -0.16
N ILE A 62 11.35 -10.95 -1.15
CA ILE A 62 11.38 -10.39 -2.50
C ILE A 62 10.00 -10.53 -3.16
N LEU A 63 9.35 -11.68 -2.99
CA LEU A 63 8.02 -11.93 -3.52
C LEU A 63 6.99 -10.95 -2.91
N GLN A 64 7.09 -10.66 -1.61
CA GLN A 64 6.26 -9.66 -0.92
C GLN A 64 6.42 -8.25 -1.54
N ILE A 65 7.65 -7.82 -1.81
CA ILE A 65 7.92 -6.55 -2.52
C ILE A 65 7.30 -6.58 -3.92
N GLY A 66 7.43 -7.69 -4.65
CA GLY A 66 6.84 -7.86 -5.98
C GLY A 66 5.31 -7.72 -5.97
N ILE A 67 4.64 -8.33 -4.99
CA ILE A 67 3.18 -8.18 -4.81
C ILE A 67 2.82 -6.73 -4.51
N ALA A 68 3.56 -6.05 -3.62
CA ALA A 68 3.32 -4.66 -3.29
C ALA A 68 3.44 -3.73 -4.52
N LEU A 69 4.44 -3.98 -5.37
CA LEU A 69 4.64 -3.25 -6.60
C LEU A 69 3.51 -3.51 -7.61
N ALA A 70 3.10 -4.77 -7.79
CA ALA A 70 2.01 -5.15 -8.69
C ALA A 70 0.69 -4.49 -8.26
N PHE A 71 0.40 -4.46 -6.95
CA PHE A 71 -0.76 -3.77 -6.41
C PHE A 71 -0.75 -2.27 -6.70
N LEU A 72 0.41 -1.61 -6.62
CA LEU A 72 0.53 -0.21 -7.01
C LEU A 72 0.21 0.01 -8.47
N PHE A 73 0.74 -0.81 -9.38
CA PHE A 73 0.45 -0.65 -10.80
C PHE A 73 -1.03 -0.93 -11.13
N ILE A 74 -1.65 -1.91 -10.48
CA ILE A 74 -3.08 -2.17 -10.63
C ILE A 74 -3.89 -0.97 -10.14
N VAL A 75 -3.58 -0.45 -8.96
CA VAL A 75 -4.31 0.68 -8.37
C VAL A 75 -4.16 1.95 -9.21
N ILE A 76 -2.97 2.23 -9.75
CA ILE A 76 -2.76 3.36 -10.66
C ILE A 76 -3.44 3.14 -12.02
N GLY A 77 -3.42 1.91 -12.55
CA GLY A 77 -3.99 1.61 -13.87
C GLY A 77 -5.51 1.50 -13.90
N VAL A 78 -6.14 1.19 -12.77
CA VAL A 78 -7.60 1.04 -12.64
C VAL A 78 -8.30 2.37 -12.29
N PHE A 79 -7.61 3.30 -11.62
CA PHE A 79 -8.22 4.53 -11.10
C PHE A 79 -8.09 5.75 -12.00
#